data_AF-A0A0E3WRE8-F1
#
_entry.id   AF-A0A0E3WRE8-F1
#
_cell.length_a   1.000
_cell.length_b   1.000
_cell.length_c   1.000
_cell.angle_alpha   90.00
_cell.angle_beta   90.00
_cell.angle_gamma   90.00
#
_symmetry.space_group_name_H-M   'P 1'
#
loop_
_entity.id
_entity.type
_entity.pdbx_description
1 polymer ?
#
loop_
_entity_poly.entity_id
_entity_poly.type
_entity_poly.pdbx_seq_one_letter_code
_entity_poly.pdbx_strand_id
1 'polypeptide(L)'
;MKKLESYEISPASKESETCDSVDEVVVVGHCLLNPLARLKGIKPATPVDTKGRNVIQLPCPEAMFFGMRRREITKDQLDHPSYRRFCRKIFTPLADLLEDLAANGTNIRIIGVPKSPSCGVEITSVGGEPGKVKEFHHSHAQGPGVFMEEIIKELEKRGVRFEIEDVHQ
;
A
#
# COMPACT_ATOMS: atom_id res chain seq x y z
N MET A 1 -17.71 27.13 -14.06
CA MET A 1 -16.37 27.01 -13.44
C MET A 1 -16.53 27.31 -11.95
N LYS A 2 -16.31 26.33 -11.07
CA LYS A 2 -16.32 26.58 -9.61
C LYS A 2 -15.04 27.36 -9.28
N LYS A 3 -15.18 28.51 -8.59
CA LYS A 3 -14.04 29.29 -8.09
C LYS A 3 -13.26 28.40 -7.11
N LEU A 4 -11.96 28.24 -7.35
CA LEU A 4 -11.03 27.75 -6.34
C LEU A 4 -10.92 28.84 -5.27
N GLU A 5 -11.39 28.55 -4.06
CA GLU A 5 -11.17 29.40 -2.88
C GLU A 5 -9.69 29.41 -2.49
N SER A 6 -9.25 30.55 -1.97
CA SER A 6 -7.88 30.87 -1.59
C SER A 6 -7.38 30.02 -0.43
N TYR A 7 -6.19 29.43 -0.57
CA TYR A 7 -5.49 28.74 0.51
C TYR A 7 -4.46 29.68 1.16
N GLU A 8 -4.36 29.64 2.49
CA GLU A 8 -3.33 30.34 3.26
C GLU A 8 -2.10 29.46 3.44
N ILE A 9 -0.91 30.03 3.23
CA ILE A 9 0.38 29.36 3.41
C ILE A 9 0.88 29.66 4.82
N SER A 10 0.94 28.65 5.69
CA SER A 10 1.63 28.77 6.99
C SER A 10 3.15 28.72 6.78
N PRO A 11 3.95 29.55 7.48
CA PRO A 11 5.41 29.47 7.43
C PRO A 11 5.91 28.13 7.98
N ALA A 12 6.92 27.55 7.32
CA ALA A 12 7.56 26.30 7.70
C ALA A 12 8.43 26.48 8.96
N SER A 13 8.28 25.58 9.93
CA SER A 13 9.17 25.47 11.10
C SER A 13 10.51 24.85 10.72
N LYS A 14 11.59 25.37 11.31
CA LYS A 14 12.99 24.96 11.05
C LYS A 14 13.31 23.53 11.47
N GLU A 15 14.25 22.97 10.73
CA GLU A 15 14.76 21.60 10.63
C GLU A 15 15.08 20.88 11.94
N SER A 16 14.99 19.54 11.89
CA SER A 16 15.65 18.62 12.82
C SER A 16 16.52 17.63 12.05
N GLU A 17 17.64 17.28 12.70
CA GLU A 17 18.87 16.63 12.23
C GLU A 17 18.76 15.29 11.48
N THR A 18 19.90 14.99 10.83
CA THR A 18 20.20 14.06 9.74
C THR A 18 19.89 12.57 9.97
N CYS A 19 19.51 11.93 8.86
CA CYS A 19 19.16 10.51 8.70
C CYS A 19 20.41 9.63 8.54
N ASP A 20 20.47 8.56 9.35
CA ASP A 20 21.40 7.45 9.15
C ASP A 20 20.83 6.52 8.06
N SER A 21 21.60 6.35 6.98
CA SER A 21 21.33 5.64 5.71
C SER A 21 20.55 6.42 4.63
N VAL A 22 21.28 7.25 3.89
CA VAL A 22 20.85 7.96 2.66
C VAL A 22 20.49 7.02 1.50
N ASP A 23 20.83 5.73 1.59
CA ASP A 23 20.79 4.79 0.47
C ASP A 23 19.56 3.86 0.49
N GLU A 24 18.59 4.04 1.40
CA GLU A 24 17.36 3.23 1.43
C GLU A 24 16.11 4.12 1.32
N VAL A 25 15.11 3.63 0.59
CA VAL A 25 13.73 4.13 0.64
C VAL A 25 12.77 3.03 1.11
N VAL A 26 11.92 3.38 2.08
CA VAL A 26 10.89 2.50 2.61
C VAL A 26 9.55 2.82 1.95
N VAL A 27 9.03 1.88 1.18
CA VAL A 27 7.74 1.97 0.49
C VAL A 27 6.68 1.29 1.35
N VAL A 28 5.72 2.04 1.87
CA VAL A 28 4.79 1.54 2.89
C VAL A 28 3.34 1.50 2.41
N GLY A 29 2.60 0.46 2.79
CA GLY A 29 1.16 0.41 2.61
C GLY A 29 0.45 1.62 3.22
N HIS A 30 -0.50 2.21 2.50
CA HIS A 30 -1.09 3.51 2.84
C HIS A 30 -1.54 3.64 4.32
N CYS A 31 -2.23 2.62 4.84
CA CYS A 31 -2.80 2.69 6.18
C CYS A 31 -1.78 2.54 7.32
N LEU A 32 -0.51 2.28 7.00
CA LEU A 32 0.61 2.32 7.95
C LEU A 32 1.07 3.74 8.27
N LEU A 33 0.75 4.73 7.43
CA LEU A 33 1.00 6.16 7.74
C LEU A 33 -0.29 6.96 7.87
N ASN A 34 -1.36 6.50 7.25
CA ASN A 34 -2.67 7.14 7.31
C ASN A 34 -3.75 6.12 7.75
N PRO A 35 -3.89 5.88 9.07
CA PRO A 35 -4.88 4.94 9.59
C PRO A 35 -6.32 5.23 9.15
N LEU A 36 -6.63 6.47 8.73
CA LEU A 36 -7.95 6.84 8.23
C LEU A 36 -8.35 6.07 6.96
N ALA A 37 -7.39 5.61 6.15
CA ALA A 37 -7.66 4.82 4.95
C ALA A 37 -8.03 3.36 5.24
N ARG A 38 -7.77 2.88 6.47
CA ARG A 38 -8.09 1.52 6.89
C ARG A 38 -9.60 1.31 6.92
N LEU A 39 -10.03 0.05 6.76
CA LEU A 39 -11.44 -0.30 6.90
C LEU A 39 -11.92 0.06 8.31
N LYS A 40 -13.09 0.71 8.40
CA LYS A 40 -13.70 1.07 9.67
C LYS A 40 -14.09 -0.19 10.45
N GLY A 41 -13.93 -0.15 11.77
CA GLY A 41 -14.27 -1.28 12.66
C GLY A 41 -13.16 -2.31 12.85
N ILE A 42 -12.05 -2.22 12.11
CA ILE A 42 -10.84 -3.03 12.35
C ILE A 42 -9.88 -2.27 13.28
N LYS A 43 -9.16 -2.99 14.15
CA LYS A 43 -8.06 -2.42 14.94
C LYS A 43 -7.13 -1.59 14.03
N PRO A 44 -6.80 -0.35 14.40
CA PRO A 44 -5.83 0.46 13.66
C PRO A 44 -4.52 -0.30 13.49
N ALA A 45 -3.89 -0.16 12.32
CA ALA A 45 -2.50 -0.57 12.18
C ALA A 45 -1.65 0.33 13.07
N THR A 46 -0.66 -0.24 13.76
CA THR A 46 0.39 0.55 14.40
C THR A 46 1.14 1.28 13.28
N PRO A 47 1.24 2.62 13.32
CA PRO A 47 1.96 3.34 12.30
C PRO A 47 3.43 2.95 12.26
N VAL A 48 4.00 2.86 11.06
CA VAL A 48 5.44 2.70 10.91
C VAL A 48 6.12 4.01 11.31
N ASP A 49 7.16 3.94 12.14
CA ASP A 49 7.96 5.11 12.47
C ASP A 49 8.73 5.60 11.25
N THR A 50 8.45 6.82 10.83
CA THR A 50 9.08 7.47 9.66
C THR A 50 10.21 8.41 10.06
N LYS A 51 10.46 8.61 11.35
CA LYS A 51 11.45 9.59 11.81
C LYS A 51 12.83 9.21 11.29
N GLY A 52 13.44 10.13 10.53
CA GLY A 52 14.76 9.93 9.95
C GLY A 52 14.82 8.84 8.88
N ARG A 53 13.71 8.54 8.18
CA ARG A 53 13.68 7.57 7.05
C ARG A 53 13.17 8.24 5.78
N ASN A 54 13.68 7.81 4.62
CA ASN A 54 13.08 8.15 3.33
C ASN A 54 11.86 7.26 3.12
N VAL A 55 10.67 7.84 2.96
CA VAL A 55 9.42 7.06 2.90
C VAL A 55 8.58 7.43 1.69
N ILE A 56 8.15 6.41 0.95
CA ILE A 56 7.15 6.52 -0.11
C ILE A 56 5.88 5.84 0.37
N GLN A 57 4.77 6.57 0.42
CA GLN A 57 3.48 5.99 0.77
C GLN A 57 2.79 5.44 -0.49
N LEU A 58 2.45 4.15 -0.49
CA LEU A 58 1.63 3.55 -1.53
C LEU A 58 0.20 4.10 -1.52
N PRO A 59 -0.51 4.13 -2.67
CA PRO A 59 -1.94 4.34 -2.69
C PRO A 59 -2.65 3.17 -1.98
N CYS A 60 -3.84 3.45 -1.41
CA CYS A 60 -4.72 2.38 -0.94
C CYS A 60 -5.63 1.94 -2.09
N PRO A 61 -5.39 0.77 -2.72
CA PRO A 61 -6.16 0.37 -3.89
C PRO A 61 -7.64 0.16 -3.55
N GLU A 62 -7.95 -0.38 -2.37
CA GLU A 62 -9.33 -0.58 -1.91
C GLU A 62 -10.06 0.75 -1.65
N ALA A 63 -9.40 1.72 -1.01
CA ALA A 63 -10.02 3.01 -0.75
C ALA A 63 -10.26 3.80 -2.05
N MET A 64 -9.36 3.71 -3.03
CA MET A 64 -9.53 4.35 -4.32
C MET A 64 -10.60 3.65 -5.18
N PHE A 65 -10.69 2.33 -5.12
CA PHE A 65 -11.62 1.55 -5.94
C PHE A 65 -13.04 1.53 -5.37
N PHE A 66 -13.21 1.36 -4.06
CA PHE A 66 -14.52 1.24 -3.40
C PHE A 66 -14.92 2.47 -2.57
N GLY A 67 -13.99 3.38 -2.31
CA GLY A 67 -14.20 4.51 -1.41
C GLY A 67 -14.10 4.14 0.07
N MET A 68 -14.32 5.16 0.91
CA MET A 68 -14.23 5.04 2.37
C MET A 68 -15.47 4.43 3.06
N ARG A 69 -16.55 4.19 2.29
CA ARG A 69 -17.78 3.53 2.75
C ARG A 69 -17.81 2.04 2.41
N ARG A 70 -16.67 1.48 1.99
CA ARG A 70 -16.55 0.07 1.63
C ARG A 70 -16.80 -0.84 2.84
N ARG A 71 -17.23 -2.05 2.55
CA ARG A 71 -17.35 -3.15 3.51
C ARG A 71 -16.09 -4.02 3.47
N GLU A 72 -16.09 -5.05 4.28
CA GLU A 72 -15.13 -6.15 4.24
C GLU A 72 -15.08 -6.76 2.85
N ILE A 73 -13.87 -7.03 2.39
CA ILE A 73 -13.58 -7.57 1.07
C ILE A 73 -12.43 -8.56 1.21
N THR A 74 -12.44 -9.64 0.42
CA THR A 74 -11.39 -10.65 0.39
C THR A 74 -10.64 -10.69 -0.94
N LYS A 75 -9.46 -11.34 -0.95
CA LYS A 75 -8.59 -11.42 -2.13
C LYS A 75 -9.31 -12.03 -3.34
N ASP A 76 -10.04 -13.11 -3.15
CA ASP A 76 -10.82 -13.80 -4.18
C ASP A 76 -11.90 -12.92 -4.82
N GLN A 77 -12.46 -11.96 -4.09
CA GLN A 77 -13.39 -10.97 -4.64
C GLN A 77 -12.66 -9.89 -5.47
N LEU A 78 -11.40 -9.60 -5.13
CA LEU A 78 -10.56 -8.63 -5.83
C LEU A 78 -9.77 -9.24 -6.99
N ASP A 79 -9.60 -10.56 -7.00
CA ASP A 79 -8.83 -11.25 -8.02
C ASP A 79 -9.64 -11.41 -9.31
N HIS A 80 -9.86 -10.28 -9.97
CA HIS A 80 -10.49 -10.21 -11.27
C HIS A 80 -9.75 -9.23 -12.18
N PRO A 81 -9.86 -9.39 -13.52
CA PRO A 81 -9.04 -8.62 -14.46
C PRO A 81 -9.16 -7.11 -14.34
N SER A 82 -10.34 -6.59 -13.95
CA SER A 82 -10.54 -5.14 -13.84
C SER A 82 -9.81 -4.53 -12.65
N TYR A 83 -9.81 -5.21 -11.50
CA TYR A 83 -9.08 -4.73 -10.33
C TYR A 83 -7.57 -4.86 -10.52
N ARG A 84 -7.08 -5.96 -11.11
CA ARG A 84 -5.65 -6.09 -11.46
C ARG A 84 -5.18 -5.00 -12.43
N ARG A 85 -5.97 -4.66 -13.46
CA ARG A 85 -5.67 -3.52 -14.36
C ARG A 85 -5.60 -2.20 -13.58
N PHE A 86 -6.52 -2.01 -12.64
CA PHE A 86 -6.53 -0.83 -11.78
C PHE A 86 -5.28 -0.76 -10.89
N CYS A 87 -4.91 -1.87 -10.24
CA CYS A 87 -3.67 -2.01 -9.46
C CYS A 87 -2.42 -1.62 -10.26
N ARG A 88 -2.26 -2.16 -11.47
CA ARG A 88 -1.14 -1.78 -12.35
C ARG A 88 -1.16 -0.28 -12.65
N LYS A 89 -2.32 0.27 -13.04
CA LYS A 89 -2.46 1.68 -13.40
C LYS A 89 -2.05 2.62 -12.26
N ILE A 90 -2.47 2.34 -11.02
CA ILE A 90 -2.15 3.21 -9.88
C ILE A 90 -0.69 3.06 -9.42
N PHE A 91 -0.06 1.93 -9.71
CA PHE A 91 1.33 1.69 -9.35
C PHE A 91 2.33 2.21 -10.39
N THR A 92 1.96 2.31 -11.67
CA THR A 92 2.88 2.72 -12.75
C THR A 92 3.74 3.94 -12.40
N PRO A 93 3.20 5.06 -11.90
CA PRO A 93 4.04 6.24 -11.59
C PRO A 93 5.06 5.98 -10.47
N LEU A 94 4.72 5.10 -9.52
CA LEU A 94 5.63 4.70 -8.45
C LEU A 94 6.66 3.70 -8.95
N ALA A 95 6.28 2.78 -9.85
CA ALA A 95 7.23 1.88 -10.49
C ALA A 95 8.29 2.66 -11.28
N ASP A 96 7.89 3.70 -12.01
CA ASP A 96 8.82 4.58 -12.75
C ASP A 96 9.80 5.28 -11.79
N LEU A 97 9.32 5.80 -10.66
CA LEU A 97 10.16 6.40 -9.62
C LEU A 97 11.11 5.39 -8.97
N LEU A 98 10.61 4.20 -8.63
CA LEU A 98 11.39 3.16 -7.96
C LEU A 98 12.48 2.60 -8.89
N GLU A 99 12.20 2.48 -10.18
CA GLU A 99 13.20 2.12 -11.18
C GLU A 99 14.34 3.13 -11.24
N ASP A 100 14.03 4.43 -11.25
CA ASP A 100 15.04 5.48 -11.26
C ASP A 100 15.84 5.57 -9.95
N LEU A 101 15.18 5.41 -8.79
CA LEU A 101 15.85 5.33 -7.49
C LEU A 101 16.82 4.14 -7.44
N ALA A 102 16.37 2.97 -7.88
CA ALA A 102 17.22 1.78 -7.94
C ALA A 102 18.41 1.95 -8.90
N ALA A 103 18.20 2.60 -10.04
CA ALA A 103 19.27 2.92 -10.99
C ALA A 103 20.34 3.86 -10.40
N ASN A 104 19.94 4.73 -9.46
CA ASN A 104 20.83 5.61 -8.71
C ASN A 104 21.45 4.96 -7.45
N GLY A 105 21.24 3.67 -7.23
CA GLY A 105 21.84 2.91 -6.14
C GLY A 105 21.03 2.90 -4.84
N THR A 106 19.80 3.40 -4.84
CA THR A 106 18.91 3.34 -3.67
C THR A 106 18.33 1.94 -3.50
N ASN A 107 18.45 1.38 -2.30
CA ASN A 107 17.80 0.15 -1.88
C ASN A 107 16.30 0.40 -1.63
N ILE A 108 15.45 -0.51 -2.08
CA ILE A 108 14.00 -0.41 -1.93
C ILE A 108 13.53 -1.47 -0.96
N ARG A 109 12.86 -1.05 0.11
CA ARG A 109 12.19 -1.95 1.05
C ARG A 109 10.69 -1.67 1.05
N ILE A 110 9.89 -2.69 0.76
CA ILE A 110 8.43 -2.59 0.70
C ILE A 110 7.81 -3.23 1.94
N ILE A 111 6.98 -2.47 2.66
CA ILE A 111 6.29 -2.93 3.87
C ILE A 111 4.80 -3.03 3.59
N GLY A 112 4.31 -4.27 3.62
CA GLY A 112 2.91 -4.65 3.47
C GLY A 112 2.08 -4.57 4.74
N VAL A 113 0.79 -4.84 4.57
CA VAL A 113 -0.20 -4.84 5.64
C VAL A 113 -0.73 -6.26 5.79
N PRO A 114 -0.33 -7.01 6.84
CA PRO A 114 -0.69 -8.40 6.97
C PRO A 114 -2.21 -8.57 6.96
N LYS A 115 -2.66 -9.66 6.31
CA LYS A 115 -4.08 -10.03 6.14
C LYS A 115 -4.88 -9.12 5.22
N SER A 116 -4.30 -8.04 4.67
CA SER A 116 -4.98 -7.23 3.66
C SER A 116 -5.19 -8.06 2.38
N PRO A 117 -6.38 -8.01 1.76
CA PRO A 117 -6.65 -8.70 0.50
C PRO A 117 -5.86 -8.09 -0.68
N SER A 118 -5.34 -6.87 -0.51
CA SER A 118 -4.56 -6.16 -1.53
C SER A 118 -3.10 -5.99 -1.14
N CYS A 119 -2.84 -5.54 0.09
CA CYS A 119 -1.53 -5.09 0.55
C CYS A 119 -0.79 -6.09 1.44
N GLY A 120 -1.34 -7.29 1.70
CA GLY A 120 -0.60 -8.34 2.42
C GLY A 120 0.53 -8.90 1.56
N VAL A 121 1.63 -9.30 2.19
CA VAL A 121 2.80 -9.88 1.51
C VAL A 121 2.90 -11.37 1.78
N GLU A 122 2.88 -11.76 3.06
CA GLU A 122 3.03 -13.14 3.49
C GLU A 122 1.69 -13.80 3.72
N ILE A 123 0.70 -13.03 4.17
CA ILE A 123 -0.62 -13.53 4.51
C ILE A 123 -1.73 -12.59 4.06
N THR A 124 -2.82 -13.16 3.53
CA THR A 124 -3.96 -12.43 2.97
C THR A 124 -5.29 -13.03 3.39
N SER A 125 -6.38 -12.25 3.33
CA SER A 125 -7.73 -12.72 3.69
C SER A 125 -8.49 -13.22 2.46
N VAL A 126 -9.08 -14.40 2.56
CA VAL A 126 -9.88 -15.06 1.51
C VAL A 126 -11.29 -15.39 2.03
N GLY A 127 -12.30 -15.27 1.18
CA GLY A 127 -13.73 -15.38 1.53
C GLY A 127 -14.31 -16.79 1.35
N GLY A 128 -13.64 -17.64 0.56
CA GLY A 128 -14.11 -18.99 0.25
C GLY A 128 -15.23 -19.00 -0.79
N GLU A 129 -16.24 -19.86 -0.60
CA GLU A 129 -17.33 -20.03 -1.57
C GLU A 129 -18.24 -18.78 -1.62
N PRO A 130 -18.50 -18.21 -2.81
CA PRO A 130 -19.36 -17.04 -2.96
C PRO A 130 -20.84 -17.35 -2.68
N GLY A 131 -21.64 -16.32 -2.35
CA GLY A 131 -23.09 -16.46 -2.19
C GLY A 131 -23.59 -16.74 -0.77
N LYS A 132 -22.72 -16.71 0.25
CA LYS A 132 -23.13 -16.74 1.65
C LYS A 132 -23.63 -15.35 2.09
N VAL A 133 -24.95 -15.19 2.21
CA VAL A 133 -25.62 -13.89 2.41
C VAL A 133 -25.80 -13.51 3.88
N LYS A 134 -25.74 -14.47 4.81
CA LYS A 134 -26.04 -14.23 6.23
C LYS A 134 -24.88 -13.62 7.01
N GLU A 135 -23.68 -14.14 6.81
CA GLU A 135 -22.47 -13.73 7.54
C GLU A 135 -21.30 -13.62 6.57
N PHE A 136 -20.46 -12.60 6.78
CA PHE A 136 -19.21 -12.46 6.05
C PHE A 136 -18.18 -13.41 6.66
N HIS A 137 -17.92 -14.52 5.97
CA HIS A 137 -16.89 -15.47 6.37
C HIS A 137 -15.59 -15.13 5.64
N HIS A 138 -14.50 -15.12 6.38
CA HIS A 138 -13.16 -15.08 5.81
C HIS A 138 -12.21 -15.96 6.62
N SER A 139 -11.17 -16.43 5.96
CA SER A 139 -10.01 -17.08 6.57
C SER A 139 -8.75 -16.40 6.08
N HIS A 140 -7.59 -16.84 6.58
CA HIS A 140 -6.30 -16.36 6.13
C HIS A 140 -5.58 -17.44 5.33
N ALA A 141 -4.99 -17.03 4.21
CA ALA A 141 -4.19 -17.88 3.34
C ALA A 141 -2.79 -17.28 3.19
N GLN A 142 -1.80 -18.15 2.98
CA GLN A 142 -0.44 -17.74 2.68
C GLN A 142 -0.36 -17.10 1.28
N GLY A 143 0.49 -16.09 1.16
CA GLY A 143 0.80 -15.37 -0.05
C GLY A 143 0.25 -13.94 -0.10
N PRO A 144 0.68 -13.20 -1.13
CA PRO A 144 0.41 -11.77 -1.25
C PRO A 144 -1.04 -11.47 -1.61
N GLY A 145 -1.49 -10.27 -1.27
CA GLY A 145 -2.71 -9.67 -1.79
C GLY A 145 -2.57 -9.24 -3.25
N VAL A 146 -3.69 -8.91 -3.89
CA VAL A 146 -3.74 -8.64 -5.35
C VAL A 146 -2.82 -7.48 -5.75
N PHE A 147 -2.72 -6.43 -4.93
CA PHE A 147 -1.89 -5.27 -5.26
C PHE A 147 -0.40 -5.59 -5.13
N MET A 148 0.00 -6.32 -4.08
CA MET A 148 1.38 -6.77 -3.91
C MET A 148 1.83 -7.73 -5.02
N GLU A 149 0.95 -8.62 -5.49
CA GLU A 149 1.25 -9.46 -6.65
C GLU A 149 1.56 -8.65 -7.91
N GLU A 150 0.81 -7.58 -8.18
CA GLU A 150 1.05 -6.73 -9.34
C GLU A 150 2.30 -5.85 -9.17
N ILE A 151 2.61 -5.42 -7.94
CA ILE A 151 3.85 -4.69 -7.61
C ILE A 151 5.07 -5.58 -7.87
N ILE A 152 5.08 -6.80 -7.30
CA ILE A 152 6.18 -7.76 -7.45
C ILE A 152 6.45 -8.02 -8.94
N LYS A 153 5.41 -8.38 -9.69
CA LYS A 153 5.53 -8.65 -11.14
C LYS A 153 6.07 -7.45 -11.92
N GLU A 154 5.61 -6.24 -11.61
CA GLU A 154 6.03 -5.03 -12.34
C GLU A 154 7.49 -4.67 -12.03
N LEU A 155 7.93 -4.78 -10.76
CA LEU A 155 9.31 -4.51 -10.38
C LEU A 155 10.28 -5.58 -10.90
N GLU A 156 9.91 -6.86 -10.81
CA GLU A 156 10.69 -7.97 -11.40
C GLU A 156 10.86 -7.80 -12.92
N LYS A 157 9.78 -7.45 -13.62
CA LYS A 157 9.80 -7.18 -15.06
C LYS A 157 10.76 -6.06 -15.44
N ARG A 158 10.91 -5.05 -14.58
CA ARG A 158 11.83 -3.91 -14.76
C ARG A 158 13.26 -4.20 -14.29
N GLY A 159 13.51 -5.35 -13.66
CA GLY A 159 14.80 -5.68 -13.08
C GLY A 159 15.15 -4.85 -11.83
N VAL A 160 14.15 -4.29 -11.16
CA VAL A 160 14.33 -3.54 -9.92
C VAL A 160 14.56 -4.51 -8.76
N ARG A 161 15.63 -4.31 -8.00
CA ARG A 161 15.92 -5.08 -6.78
C ARG A 161 15.18 -4.46 -5.59
N PHE A 162 14.49 -5.28 -4.81
CA PHE A 162 13.75 -4.84 -3.64
C PHE A 162 13.68 -5.94 -2.57
N GLU A 163 13.52 -5.52 -1.33
CA GLU A 163 13.09 -6.36 -0.21
C GLU A 163 11.61 -6.12 0.06
N ILE A 164 10.87 -7.15 0.48
CA ILE A 164 9.44 -7.04 0.78
C ILE A 164 9.04 -7.93 1.94
N GLU A 165 8.28 -7.40 2.89
CA GLU A 165 7.76 -8.13 4.05
C GLU A 165 6.44 -7.52 4.53
N ASP A 166 5.70 -8.23 5.37
CA ASP A 166 4.60 -7.63 6.12
C ASP A 166 5.13 -6.86 7.34
N VAL A 167 4.41 -5.81 7.75
CA VAL A 167 4.75 -5.12 9.02
C VAL A 167 4.61 -6.07 10.21
N HIS A 168 5.65 -6.13 11.03
CA HIS A 168 5.64 -6.83 12.32
C HIS A 168 4.88 -5.95 13.34
N GLN A 169 3.71 -6.41 13.80
CA GLN A 169 2.83 -5.69 14.75
C GLN A 169 2.57 -6.48 16.02
#